data_AF-A0A5C8SB70-F1
#
_entry.id   AF-A0A5C8SB70-F1
#
_cell.length_a   1.000
_cell.length_b   1.000
_cell.length_c   1.000
_cell.angle_alpha   90.00
_cell.angle_beta   90.00
_cell.angle_gamma   90.00
#
_symmetry.space_group_name_H-M   'P 1'
#
loop_
_entity.id
_entity.type
_entity.pdbx_description
1 polymer ?
#
loop_
_entity_poly.entity_id
_entity_poly.type
_entity_poly.pdbx_seq_one_letter_code
_entity_poly.pdbx_strand_id
1 'polypeptide(L)'
;MNMQTPTLVGEPVPTPALPPVRRFLDLSTGHLTVETRMMLDLICEEQKRGDLTAWASCTPFGWFMWAHDEESDLKQFPADLQACMRKAHEHGCDYLLFDRDAAPADESLGLPFYEDDCGSCETSHCEH
;
A
#
# COMPACT_ATOMS: atom_id res chain seq x y z
N MET A 1 -30.72 66.85 -5.96
CA MET A 1 -31.01 65.49 -5.49
C MET A 1 -29.92 64.58 -6.06
N ASN A 2 -28.88 64.28 -5.28
CA ASN A 2 -27.82 63.35 -5.69
C ASN A 2 -28.22 61.93 -5.25
N MET A 3 -28.38 61.04 -6.21
CA MET A 3 -28.62 59.62 -5.98
C MET A 3 -27.26 58.93 -5.85
N GLN A 4 -26.83 58.64 -4.62
CA GLN A 4 -25.66 57.82 -4.36
C GLN A 4 -26.09 56.35 -4.49
N THR A 5 -25.58 55.64 -5.49
CA THR A 5 -25.74 54.18 -5.62
C THR A 5 -24.83 53.48 -4.61
N PRO A 6 -25.32 52.55 -3.78
CA PRO A 6 -24.46 51.81 -2.87
C PRO A 6 -23.71 50.72 -3.63
N THR A 7 -22.37 50.77 -3.58
CA THR A 7 -21.50 49.69 -4.05
C THR A 7 -21.53 48.56 -3.02
N LEU A 8 -22.18 47.44 -3.35
CA LEU A 8 -22.04 46.20 -2.60
C LEU A 8 -20.63 45.64 -2.86
N VAL A 9 -19.71 45.88 -1.92
CA VAL A 9 -18.43 45.18 -1.87
C VAL A 9 -18.73 43.78 -1.34
N GLY A 10 -18.90 42.81 -2.24
CA GLY A 10 -18.97 41.41 -1.86
C GLY A 10 -17.63 40.98 -1.28
N GLU A 11 -17.60 40.51 -0.04
CA GLU A 11 -16.42 39.85 0.51
C GLU A 11 -16.06 38.63 -0.36
N PRO A 12 -14.76 38.36 -0.60
CA PRO A 12 -14.37 37.19 -1.36
C PRO A 12 -14.86 35.93 -0.64
N VAL A 13 -15.69 35.15 -1.32
CA VAL A 13 -16.11 33.84 -0.84
C VAL A 13 -14.84 33.00 -0.60
N PRO A 14 -14.62 32.45 0.61
CA PRO A 14 -13.45 31.62 0.87
C PRO A 14 -13.50 30.43 -0.10
N THR A 15 -12.48 30.34 -0.96
CA THR A 15 -12.32 29.16 -1.80
C THR A 15 -12.13 27.97 -0.87
N PRO A 16 -12.97 26.91 -0.95
CA PRO A 16 -12.76 25.76 -0.09
C PRO A 16 -11.37 25.21 -0.37
N ALA A 17 -10.56 25.07 0.68
CA ALA A 17 -9.27 24.42 0.57
C ALA A 17 -9.49 23.02 -0.01
N LEU A 18 -8.70 22.65 -1.01
CA LEU A 18 -8.76 21.30 -1.57
C LEU A 18 -8.45 20.28 -0.46
N PRO A 19 -9.12 19.12 -0.45
CA PRO A 19 -8.73 18.01 0.40
C PRO A 19 -7.26 17.62 0.17
N PRO A 20 -6.57 17.05 1.18
CA PRO A 20 -5.18 16.63 1.03
C PRO A 20 -5.05 15.50 0.01
N VAL A 21 -4.04 15.60 -0.86
CA VAL A 21 -3.61 14.51 -1.76
C VAL A 21 -2.54 13.70 -1.04
N ARG A 22 -2.72 12.39 -0.99
CA ARG A 22 -1.77 11.45 -0.37
C ARG A 22 -1.12 10.58 -1.43
N ARG A 23 0.14 10.21 -1.20
CA ARG A 23 0.92 9.36 -2.11
C ARG A 23 0.98 7.95 -1.57
N PHE A 24 1.06 6.98 -2.47
CA PHE A 24 1.32 5.59 -2.15
C PHE A 24 2.53 5.09 -2.92
N LEU A 25 3.25 4.15 -2.34
CA LEU A 25 4.36 3.46 -2.99
C LEU A 25 3.82 2.15 -3.58
N ASP A 26 3.97 2.00 -4.90
CA ASP A 26 3.57 0.83 -5.67
C ASP A 26 4.74 -0.16 -5.75
N LEU A 27 4.53 -1.37 -5.24
CA LEU A 27 5.54 -2.42 -5.14
C LEU A 27 4.98 -3.75 -5.64
N SER A 28 5.83 -4.54 -6.30
CA SER A 28 5.50 -5.93 -6.59
C SER A 28 5.26 -6.74 -5.31
N THR A 29 4.30 -7.67 -5.34
CA THR A 29 4.12 -8.67 -4.26
C THR A 29 5.37 -9.54 -4.06
N GLY A 30 6.28 -9.59 -5.03
CA GLY A 30 7.59 -10.23 -4.93
C GLY A 30 8.51 -9.61 -3.88
N HIS A 31 8.26 -8.39 -3.41
CA HIS A 31 9.04 -7.80 -2.30
C HIS A 31 8.65 -8.33 -0.91
N LEU A 32 7.67 -9.23 -0.86
CA LEU A 32 7.26 -9.92 0.35
C LEU A 32 7.68 -11.38 0.28
N THR A 33 8.05 -11.94 1.42
CA THR A 33 8.23 -13.37 1.59
C THR A 33 6.89 -14.09 1.42
N VAL A 34 6.96 -15.39 1.08
CA VAL A 34 5.76 -16.25 1.00
C VAL A 34 4.97 -16.23 2.31
N GLU A 35 5.65 -16.29 3.46
CA GLU A 35 5.02 -16.25 4.78
C GLU A 35 4.24 -14.94 5.01
N THR A 36 4.84 -13.80 4.67
CA THR A 36 4.18 -12.49 4.76
C THR A 36 2.97 -12.41 3.83
N ARG A 37 3.08 -12.92 2.58
CA ARG A 37 1.94 -12.98 1.64
C ARG A 37 0.78 -13.81 2.21
N MET A 38 1.07 -15.00 2.73
CA MET A 38 0.07 -15.88 3.34
C MET A 38 -0.61 -15.24 4.56
N MET A 39 0.16 -14.54 5.40
CA MET A 39 -0.38 -13.79 6.54
C MET A 39 -1.36 -12.70 6.07
N LEU A 40 -1.02 -11.96 5.02
CA LEU A 40 -1.90 -10.94 4.45
C LEU A 40 -3.17 -11.54 3.83
N ASP A 41 -3.06 -12.68 3.14
CA ASP A 41 -4.22 -13.42 2.64
C ASP A 41 -5.16 -13.87 3.76
N LEU A 42 -4.63 -14.36 4.88
CA LEU A 42 -5.44 -14.78 6.01
C LEU A 42 -6.21 -13.59 6.63
N ILE A 43 -5.53 -12.45 6.83
CA ILE A 43 -6.16 -11.21 7.32
C ILE A 43 -7.31 -10.80 6.38
N CYS A 44 -7.10 -10.95 5.06
CA CYS A 44 -8.13 -10.67 4.06
C CYS A 44 -9.35 -11.58 4.16
N GLU A 45 -9.15 -12.87 4.43
CA GLU A 45 -10.24 -13.81 4.63
C GLU A 45 -11.04 -13.48 5.90
N GLU A 46 -10.36 -13.14 6.99
CA GLU A 46 -10.98 -12.72 8.25
C GLU A 46 -11.76 -11.41 8.10
N GLN A 47 -11.24 -10.46 7.31
CA GLN A 47 -11.94 -9.21 6.98
C GLN A 47 -13.25 -9.49 6.23
N LYS A 48 -13.23 -10.38 5.24
CA LYS A 48 -14.44 -10.75 4.47
C LYS A 48 -15.52 -11.38 5.34
N ARG A 49 -15.13 -12.02 6.44
CA ARG A 49 -16.05 -12.60 7.43
C ARG A 49 -16.62 -11.56 8.40
N GLY A 50 -16.11 -10.33 8.40
CA GLY A 50 -16.52 -9.27 9.31
C GLY A 50 -15.91 -9.39 10.71
N ASP A 51 -14.90 -10.25 10.87
CA ASP A 51 -14.34 -10.62 12.17
C ASP A 51 -13.25 -9.64 12.65
N LEU A 52 -12.71 -8.78 11.77
CA LEU A 52 -11.62 -7.85 12.08
C LEU A 52 -11.73 -6.47 11.38
N THR A 53 -11.37 -5.41 12.11
CA THR A 53 -10.92 -4.14 11.51
C THR A 53 -9.53 -4.36 10.91
N ALA A 54 -9.47 -4.65 9.62
CA ALA A 54 -8.22 -4.88 8.92
C ALA A 54 -7.50 -3.54 8.64
N TRP A 55 -6.21 -3.51 8.96
CA TRP A 55 -5.29 -2.42 8.62
C TRP A 55 -4.79 -2.50 7.16
N ALA A 56 -5.17 -3.58 6.46
CA ALA A 56 -4.94 -3.81 5.04
C ALA A 56 -6.27 -4.01 4.32
N SER A 57 -6.38 -3.51 3.09
CA SER A 57 -7.49 -3.73 2.18
C SER A 57 -7.06 -4.67 1.05
N CYS A 58 -7.93 -5.63 0.77
CA CYS A 58 -7.64 -6.72 -0.14
C CYS A 58 -8.24 -6.42 -1.51
N THR A 59 -7.38 -6.43 -2.53
CA THR A 59 -7.78 -6.28 -3.92
C THR A 59 -7.65 -7.62 -4.63
N PRO A 60 -8.24 -7.81 -5.82
CA PRO A 60 -8.02 -9.02 -6.61
C PRO A 60 -6.55 -9.25 -7.04
N PHE A 61 -5.70 -8.23 -6.91
CA PHE A 61 -4.33 -8.21 -7.42
C PHE A 61 -3.29 -8.05 -6.30
N GLY A 62 -3.71 -7.95 -5.03
CA GLY A 62 -2.81 -7.82 -3.89
C GLY A 62 -3.38 -6.93 -2.80
N TRP A 63 -2.52 -6.19 -2.07
CA TRP A 63 -2.89 -5.56 -0.80
C TRP A 63 -2.59 -4.08 -0.78
N PHE A 64 -3.56 -3.27 -0.34
CA PHE A 64 -3.42 -1.84 -0.13
C PHE A 64 -3.49 -1.51 1.36
N MET A 65 -2.49 -0.84 1.92
CA MET A 65 -2.38 -0.67 3.37
C MET A 65 -1.71 0.64 3.77
N TRP A 66 -1.95 1.04 5.02
CA TRP A 66 -1.25 2.14 5.66
C TRP A 66 0.22 1.78 5.89
N ALA A 67 1.14 2.69 5.55
CA ALA A 67 2.54 2.54 5.93
C ALA A 67 2.71 3.08 7.36
N HIS A 68 2.82 2.20 8.36
CA HIS A 68 3.09 2.62 9.74
C HIS A 68 4.48 3.27 9.83
N ASP A 69 4.59 4.41 10.51
CA ASP A 69 5.83 5.18 10.75
C ASP A 69 6.36 5.03 12.18
N GLU A 70 5.50 4.68 13.14
CA GLU A 70 5.90 4.49 14.52
C GLU A 70 6.69 3.19 14.72
N GLU A 71 7.90 3.28 15.28
CA GLU A 71 8.78 2.13 15.50
C GLU A 71 8.16 1.05 16.41
N SER A 72 7.28 1.44 17.34
CA SER A 72 6.49 0.50 18.14
C SER A 72 5.52 -0.31 17.30
N ASP A 73 4.89 0.33 16.31
CA ASP A 73 3.94 -0.32 15.42
C ASP A 73 4.66 -1.23 14.44
N LEU A 74 5.81 -0.80 13.93
CA LEU A 74 6.63 -1.55 12.96
C LEU A 74 7.05 -2.93 13.50
N LYS A 75 7.38 -3.03 14.79
CA LYS A 75 7.85 -4.28 15.42
C LYS A 75 6.82 -5.42 15.39
N GLN A 76 5.57 -5.11 15.10
CA GLN A 76 4.47 -6.07 15.00
C GLN A 76 4.45 -6.79 13.65
N PHE A 77 5.13 -6.24 12.64
CA PHE A 77 5.09 -6.73 11.27
C PHE A 77 6.33 -7.58 10.92
N PRO A 78 6.23 -8.48 9.94
CA PRO A 78 7.39 -9.16 9.35
C PRO A 78 8.46 -8.18 8.82
N ALA A 79 9.73 -8.60 8.84
CA ALA A 79 10.88 -7.71 8.58
C ALA A 79 10.92 -7.17 7.15
N ASP A 80 10.50 -7.96 6.17
CA ASP A 80 10.31 -7.58 4.77
C ASP A 80 9.25 -6.48 4.62
N LEU A 81 8.11 -6.63 5.30
CA LEU A 81 7.04 -5.63 5.31
C LEU A 81 7.48 -4.34 6.01
N GLN A 82 8.20 -4.44 7.13
CA GLN A 82 8.79 -3.27 7.79
C GLN A 82 9.75 -2.52 6.88
N ALA A 83 10.56 -3.23 6.07
CA ALA A 83 11.47 -2.60 5.13
C ALA A 83 10.70 -1.81 4.06
N CYS A 84 9.61 -2.38 3.54
CA CYS A 84 8.72 -1.69 2.60
C CYS A 84 8.07 -0.44 3.23
N MET A 85 7.59 -0.52 4.48
CA MET A 85 7.01 0.62 5.20
C MET A 85 8.02 1.74 5.40
N ARG A 86 9.24 1.42 5.84
CA ARG A 86 10.32 2.41 5.96
C ARG A 86 10.62 3.09 4.62
N LYS A 87 10.64 2.33 3.52
CA LYS A 87 10.86 2.89 2.17
C LYS A 87 9.72 3.79 1.72
N ALA A 88 8.46 3.44 2.00
CA ALA A 88 7.35 4.34 1.74
C ALA A 88 7.55 5.70 2.43
N HIS A 89 7.94 5.70 3.71
CA HIS A 89 8.20 6.93 4.47
C HIS A 89 9.38 7.74 3.95
N GLU A 90 10.49 7.08 3.60
CA GLU A 90 11.65 7.75 3.00
C GLU A 90 11.28 8.50 1.70
N HIS A 91 10.28 8.00 0.96
CA HIS A 91 9.77 8.63 -0.25
C HIS A 91 8.55 9.55 0.00
N GLY A 92 8.10 9.68 1.25
CA GLY A 92 6.95 10.47 1.69
C GLY A 92 5.60 9.94 1.19
N CYS A 93 5.48 8.62 1.10
CA CYS A 93 4.25 7.91 0.81
C CYS A 93 3.57 7.48 2.12
N ASP A 94 2.27 7.74 2.22
CA ASP A 94 1.43 7.38 3.37
C ASP A 94 0.93 5.93 3.29
N TYR A 95 0.88 5.37 2.09
CA TYR A 95 0.31 4.05 1.82
C TYR A 95 1.26 3.19 0.99
N LEU A 96 1.03 1.89 1.05
CA LEU A 96 1.65 0.88 0.22
C LEU A 96 0.57 0.19 -0.62
N LEU A 97 0.88 -0.03 -1.90
CA LEU A 97 0.18 -0.98 -2.75
C LEU A 97 1.16 -2.10 -3.09
N PHE A 98 0.82 -3.32 -2.69
CA PHE A 98 1.47 -4.52 -3.20
C PHE A 98 0.65 -5.05 -4.37
N ASP A 99 1.11 -4.82 -5.59
CA ASP A 99 0.47 -5.24 -6.83
C ASP A 99 1.19 -6.47 -7.40
N ARG A 100 0.44 -7.55 -7.65
CA ARG A 100 0.96 -8.78 -8.25
C ARG A 100 1.53 -8.53 -9.65
N ASP A 101 0.97 -7.57 -10.37
CA ASP A 101 1.32 -7.30 -11.75
C ASP A 101 2.36 -6.16 -11.86
N ALA A 102 2.77 -5.55 -10.73
CA ALA A 102 3.86 -4.59 -10.70
C ALA A 102 5.21 -5.26 -10.93
N ALA A 103 6.08 -4.56 -11.68
CA ALA A 103 7.46 -4.97 -11.88
C ALA A 103 8.26 -4.91 -10.57
N PRO A 104 9.36 -5.67 -10.44
CA PRO A 104 10.30 -5.50 -9.35
C PRO A 104 10.72 -4.04 -9.23
N ALA A 105 10.80 -3.52 -8.00
CA ALA A 105 11.32 -2.20 -7.74
C ALA A 105 12.79 -2.10 -8.20
N ASP A 106 13.18 -0.88 -8.57
CA ASP A 106 14.56 -0.57 -8.94
C ASP A 106 15.52 -0.97 -7.79
N GLU A 107 16.70 -1.51 -8.14
CA GLU A 107 17.72 -1.93 -7.17
C GLU A 107 18.11 -0.79 -6.20
N SER A 108 18.01 0.47 -6.63
CA SER A 108 18.25 1.65 -5.80
C SER A 108 17.31 1.78 -4.60
N LEU A 109 16.15 1.11 -4.62
CA LEU A 109 15.24 1.06 -3.48
C LEU A 109 15.78 0.15 -2.36
N GLY A 110 16.70 -0.78 -2.69
CA GLY A 110 17.35 -1.66 -1.74
C GLY A 110 16.40 -2.64 -1.04
N LEU A 111 15.23 -2.92 -1.65
CA LEU A 111 14.29 -3.91 -1.15
C LEU A 111 14.64 -5.30 -1.71
N PRO A 112 14.62 -6.35 -0.88
CA PRO A 112 14.79 -7.71 -1.38
C PRO A 112 13.64 -8.07 -2.31
N PHE A 113 13.90 -8.93 -3.30
CA PHE A 113 12.89 -9.53 -4.15
C PHE A 113 12.96 -11.05 -3.96
N TYR A 114 11.83 -11.66 -3.64
CA TYR A 114 11.68 -13.08 -3.38
C TYR A 114 10.99 -13.71 -4.59
N GLU A 115 11.76 -14.46 -5.37
CA GLU A 115 11.19 -15.30 -6.41
C GLU A 115 10.39 -16.42 -5.76
N ASP A 116 9.18 -16.67 -6.27
CA ASP A 116 8.50 -17.91 -5.96
C ASP A 116 9.33 -19.02 -6.61
N ASP A 117 9.93 -19.91 -5.79
CA ASP A 117 10.41 -21.19 -6.28
C ASP A 117 9.20 -21.91 -6.88
N CYS A 118 8.94 -21.69 -8.17
CA CYS A 118 8.11 -22.56 -8.98
C CYS A 118 8.85 -23.89 -8.97
N GLY A 119 8.55 -24.72 -7.97
CA GLY A 119 9.09 -26.05 -7.83
C GLY A 119 9.03 -26.68 -9.20
N SER A 120 10.21 -26.92 -9.77
CA SER A 120 10.34 -27.62 -11.02
C SER A 120 9.45 -28.84 -10.90
N CYS A 121 8.44 -28.95 -11.76
CA CYS A 121 7.72 -30.18 -11.95
C CYS A 121 8.73 -31.19 -12.49
N GLU A 122 9.51 -31.81 -11.59
CA GLU A 122 10.33 -32.94 -11.93
C GLU A 122 9.37 -34.05 -12.33
N THR A 123 9.18 -34.17 -13.64
CA THR A 123 8.55 -35.29 -14.32
C THR A 123 9.24 -36.57 -13.85
N SER A 124 8.73 -37.12 -12.76
CA SER A 124 9.20 -38.38 -12.20
C SER A 124 8.24 -39.47 -12.64
N HIS A 125 8.64 -40.11 -13.74
CA HIS A 125 8.44 -41.54 -14.02
C HIS A 125 7.03 -42.00 -14.45
N CYS A 126 6.74 -41.83 -15.75
CA CYS A 126 6.09 -42.89 -16.52
C CYS A 126 7.17 -43.58 -17.36
N GLU A 127 7.77 -44.64 -16.83
CA GLU A 127 8.48 -45.63 -17.65
C GLU A 127 7.87 -47.02 -17.41
N HIS A 128 7.18 -47.47 -18.47
CA HIS A 128 6.80 -48.83 -18.91
C HIS A 128 6.28 -49.84 -17.88
#